data_AF-A0A7Y5VLY2-F1
#
_entry.id   AF-A0A7Y5VLY2-F1
#
_cell.length_a   1.000
_cell.length_b   1.000
_cell.length_c   1.000
_cell.angle_alpha   90.00
_cell.angle_beta   90.00
_cell.angle_gamma   90.00
#
_symmetry.space_group_name_H-M   'P 1'
#
loop_
_entity.id
_entity.type
_entity.pdbx_description
1 polymer ?
#
loop_
_entity_poly.entity_id
_entity_poly.type
_entity_poly.pdbx_seq_one_letter_code
_entity_poly.pdbx_strand_id
1 'polypeptide(L)' 'SDARFVIAINNYRQSGGGGFPHVTTAPVVYNRQIEIRQLLIDWATAHKVIDPATFSSKDWKLVSNGSTVTVTG' A
#
# COMPACT_ATOMS: atom_id res chain seq x y z
N SER A 1 19.17 -10.17 -14.09
CA SER A 1 18.64 -11.11 -13.09
C SER A 1 17.26 -10.63 -12.68
N ASP A 2 16.35 -11.56 -12.37
CA ASP A 2 15.02 -11.19 -11.92
C ASP A 2 15.03 -10.83 -10.43
N ALA A 3 14.47 -9.68 -10.08
CA ALA A 3 14.27 -9.28 -8.70
C ALA A 3 12.95 -9.83 -8.15
N ARG A 4 12.95 -10.26 -6.89
CA ARG A 4 11.75 -10.72 -6.18
C ARG A 4 11.45 -9.78 -5.02
N PHE A 5 10.18 -9.45 -4.84
CA PHE A 5 9.72 -8.54 -3.80
C PHE A 5 8.56 -9.15 -3.03
N VAL A 6 8.43 -8.75 -1.76
CA VAL A 6 7.23 -9.00 -0.95
C VAL A 6 6.46 -7.70 -0.88
N ILE A 7 5.15 -7.76 -1.15
CA ILE A 7 4.26 -6.62 -1.07
C ILE A 7 3.16 -6.89 -0.04
N ALA A 8 2.95 -5.94 0.87
CA ALA A 8 1.81 -5.98 1.77
C ALA A 8 0.57 -5.45 1.05
N ILE A 9 -0.51 -6.25 1.03
CA ILE A 9 -1.80 -5.88 0.44
C ILE A 9 -2.93 -6.27 1.40
N ASN A 10 -4.08 -5.61 1.27
CA ASN A 10 -5.28 -6.02 2.00
C ASN A 10 -5.95 -7.24 1.34
N ASN A 11 -6.90 -7.84 2.06
CA ASN A 11 -7.66 -9.01 1.60
C ASN A 11 -8.44 -8.78 0.30
N TYR A 12 -9.05 -7.60 0.12
CA TYR A 12 -9.79 -7.26 -1.10
C TYR A 12 -8.88 -7.25 -2.34
N ARG A 13 -7.65 -6.74 -2.23
CA ARG A 13 -6.65 -6.80 -3.32
C ARG A 13 -6.15 -8.22 -3.53
N GLN A 14 -5.92 -8.97 -2.45
CA GLN A 14 -5.48 -10.36 -2.53
C GLN A 14 -6.48 -11.25 -3.27
N SER A 15 -7.79 -10.98 -3.15
CA SER A 15 -8.84 -11.68 -3.91
C SER A 15 -8.99 -11.19 -5.36
N GLY A 16 -8.10 -10.32 -5.84
CA GLY A 16 -8.13 -9.74 -7.20
C GLY A 16 -9.03 -8.52 -7.36
N GLY A 17 -9.66 -8.03 -6.27
CA GLY A 17 -10.54 -6.87 -6.30
C GLY A 17 -9.83 -5.61 -6.80
N GLY A 18 -10.55 -4.80 -7.58
CA GLY A 18 -10.01 -3.58 -8.17
C GLY A 18 -9.05 -3.81 -9.35
N GLY A 19 -9.06 -4.99 -9.97
CA GLY A 19 -8.26 -5.29 -11.16
C GLY A 19 -6.82 -5.70 -10.86
N PHE A 20 -6.59 -6.43 -9.78
CA PHE A 20 -5.26 -6.93 -9.38
C PHE A 20 -5.14 -8.46 -9.60
N PRO A 21 -5.23 -8.99 -10.84
CA PRO A 21 -5.29 -10.44 -11.06
C PRO A 21 -3.98 -11.15 -10.69
N HIS A 22 -2.83 -10.48 -10.85
CA HIS A 22 -1.51 -11.10 -10.67
C HIS A 22 -1.16 -11.44 -9.21
N VAL A 23 -1.88 -10.90 -8.22
CA VAL A 23 -1.62 -11.23 -6.81
C VAL A 23 -2.40 -12.46 -6.33
N THR A 24 -3.42 -12.89 -7.09
CA THR A 24 -4.33 -13.99 -6.68
C THR A 24 -3.63 -15.35 -6.62
N THR A 25 -2.58 -15.54 -7.42
CA THR A 25 -1.77 -16.77 -7.47
C THR A 25 -0.40 -16.61 -6.82
N ALA A 26 -0.09 -15.42 -6.27
CA ALA A 26 1.19 -15.16 -5.63
C ALA A 26 1.30 -15.94 -4.30
N PRO A 27 2.49 -16.48 -3.96
CA PRO A 27 2.69 -17.14 -2.67
C PRO A 27 2.40 -16.20 -1.50
N VAL A 28 1.58 -16.66 -0.56
CA VAL A 28 1.31 -15.94 0.68
C VAL A 28 2.43 -16.24 1.67
N VAL A 29 3.38 -15.30 1.78
CA VAL A 29 4.51 -15.44 2.72
C VAL A 29 4.15 -15.07 4.16
N TYR A 30 3.06 -14.32 4.35
CA TYR A 30 2.60 -13.86 5.66
C TYR A 30 1.11 -13.50 5.64
N ASN A 31 0.35 -13.94 6.64
CA ASN A 31 -1.05 -13.57 6.84
C ASN A 31 -1.38 -13.53 8.33
N ARG A 32 -1.67 -12.34 8.87
CA ARG A 32 -1.99 -12.14 10.30
C ARG A 32 -3.45 -12.34 10.65
N GLN A 33 -4.35 -12.35 9.66
CA GLN A 33 -5.80 -12.31 9.88
C GLN A 33 -6.28 -11.15 10.78
N ILE A 34 -5.53 -10.05 10.83
CA ILE A 34 -5.91 -8.83 11.58
C ILE A 34 -6.44 -7.79 10.58
N GLU A 35 -7.53 -7.12 10.93
CA GLU A 35 -8.05 -6.02 10.13
C GLU A 35 -7.09 -4.84 10.10
N ILE A 36 -6.97 -4.18 8.94
CA ILE A 36 -6.13 -2.97 8.80
C ILE A 36 -6.51 -1.88 9.81
N ARG A 37 -7.79 -1.78 10.20
CA ARG A 37 -8.27 -0.84 11.22
C ARG A 37 -7.59 -1.08 12.57
N GLN A 38 -7.53 -2.34 13.01
CA GLN A 38 -6.89 -2.66 14.29
C GLN A 38 -5.38 -2.38 14.24
N LEU A 39 -4.72 -2.68 13.12
CA LEU A 39 -3.30 -2.34 12.93
C LEU A 39 -3.05 -0.82 13.05
N LEU A 40 -3.94 0.00 12.49
CA LEU A 40 -3.86 1.47 12.61
C LEU A 40 -4.11 1.93 14.05
N ILE A 41 -5.09 1.35 14.76
CA ILE A 41 -5.37 1.65 16.17
C ILE A 41 -4.16 1.30 17.04
N ASP A 42 -3.60 0.11 16.88
CA ASP A 42 -2.45 -0.36 17.65
C ASP A 42 -1.25 0.56 17.43
N TRP A 43 -0.97 0.90 16.16
CA TRP A 43 0.14 1.79 15.81
C TRP A 43 -0.06 3.18 16.42
N ALA A 44 -1.21 3.82 16.21
CA ALA A 44 -1.49 5.16 16.74
C ALA A 44 -1.48 5.18 18.28
N THR A 45 -2.01 4.13 18.91
CA THR A 45 -2.00 3.99 20.37
C THR A 45 -0.59 3.86 20.91
N ALA A 46 0.31 3.14 20.23
CA ALA A 46 1.69 2.99 20.64
C ALA A 46 2.52 4.26 20.41
N HIS A 47 2.32 4.95 19.28
CA HIS A 47 3.20 6.06 18.85
C HIS A 47 2.71 7.45 19.28
N LYS A 48 1.42 7.60 19.62
CA LYS A 48 0.75 8.80 20.17
C LYS A 48 0.68 10.03 19.26
N VAL A 49 1.71 10.26 18.45
CA VAL A 49 1.81 11.37 17.51
C VAL A 49 1.80 10.80 16.09
N ILE A 50 0.92 11.34 15.26
CA ILE A 50 0.90 11.08 13.82
C ILE A 50 1.53 12.30 13.15
N ASP A 51 2.79 12.18 12.76
CA ASP A 51 3.48 13.20 11.98
C ASP A 51 3.37 12.86 10.48
N PRO A 52 2.62 13.62 9.67
CA PRO A 52 2.51 13.35 8.23
C PRO A 52 3.85 13.35 7.50
N ALA A 53 4.85 14.08 7.99
CA ALA A 53 6.17 14.13 7.38
C ALA A 53 6.91 12.78 7.47
N THR A 54 6.57 11.90 8.43
CA THR A 54 7.19 10.57 8.54
C THR A 54 6.63 9.54 7.56
N PHE A 55 5.49 9.83 6.93
CA PHE A 55 4.78 8.90 6.04
C PHE A 55 4.73 9.36 4.58
N SER A 56 5.06 10.62 4.31
CA SER A 56 4.92 11.20 2.98
C SER A 56 6.27 11.55 2.36
N SER A 57 6.51 10.98 1.19
CA SER A 57 7.56 11.35 0.26
C SER A 57 6.93 11.66 -1.09
N LYS A 58 7.49 12.63 -1.83
CA LYS A 58 7.17 12.83 -3.24
C LYS A 58 8.06 11.93 -4.10
N ASP A 59 7.79 10.64 -4.07
CA ASP A 59 8.50 9.59 -4.80
C ASP A 59 7.70 9.02 -5.98
N TRP A 60 6.50 9.56 -6.21
CA TRP A 60 5.65 9.26 -7.35
C TRP A 60 5.16 10.56 -8.02
N LYS A 61 4.77 10.45 -9.30
CA LYS A 61 4.12 11.53 -10.04
C LYS A 61 2.99 10.98 -10.89
N LEU A 62 1.92 11.75 -11.01
CA LEU A 62 0.86 11.45 -11.98
C LEU A 62 1.29 11.93 -13.36
N VAL A 63 1.17 11.05 -14.36
CA VAL A 63 1.41 11.37 -15.76
C VAL A 63 0.19 11.00 -16.59
N SER A 64 -0.13 11.82 -17.58
CA SER A 64 -1.18 11.57 -18.55
C SER A 64 -0.65 11.89 -19.94
N ASN A 65 -0.74 10.94 -20.86
CA ASN A 65 -0.16 11.04 -22.22
C ASN A 65 1.31 11.50 -22.23
N GLY A 66 2.10 11.02 -21.26
CA GLY A 66 3.53 11.35 -21.13
C GLY A 66 3.82 12.69 -20.45
N SER A 67 2.83 13.55 -20.25
CA SER A 67 2.97 14.83 -19.57
C SER A 67 2.66 14.71 -18.08
N THR A 68 3.46 15.38 -17.25
CA THR A 68 3.18 15.46 -15.80
C THR A 68 1.90 16.24 -15.55
N VAL A 69 1.05 15.69 -14.70
CA VAL A 69 -0.16 16.37 -14.22
C VAL A 69 0.19 17.13 -12.94
N THR A 70 -0.04 18.43 -12.94
CA THR A 70 0.04 19.25 -11.73
C THR A 70 -1.29 19.15 -10.98
N VAL A 71 -1.28 18.50 -9.82
CA VAL A 71 -2.44 18.48 -8.92
C VAL A 71 -2.37 19.72 -8.05
N THR A 72 -3.25 20.69 -8.29
CA THR A 72 -3.46 21.85 -7.42
C THR A 72 -4.60 21.55 -6.45
N GLY A 73 -4.37 21.79 -5.16
CA GLY A 73 -5.37 21.72 -4.10
C GLY A 73 -5.32 22.98 -3.26
#